data_AF-A0A0C9VZ52-F1
#
_entry.id   AF-A0A0C9VZ52-F1
#
_cell.length_a   1.000
_cell.length_b   1.000
_cell.length_c   1.000
_cell.angle_alpha   90.00
_cell.angle_beta   90.00
_cell.angle_gamma   90.00
#
_symmetry.space_group_name_H-M   'P 1'
#
loop_
_entity.id
_entity.type
_entity.pdbx_description
1 polymer ?
#
loop_
_entity_poly.entity_id
_entity_poly.type
_entity_poly.pdbx_seq_one_letter_code
_entity_poly.pdbx_strand_id
1 'polypeptide(L)'
;MSSRTGILPMRSGPYSEVDTSDAEFQRAVSRFLAVKDQTFAVSGSIPISETEPTTLFFRTTGISHALPFPLRPDALNQLPALNVLLAACEPDLEEDGSDASEGSKHDPPLVWPSKLPFSTTFDLASHPVLDTIKMALLNKHYPGTYLYAVRDKFEIFLAGSRTGPRQDVPKPSRIRDGSHLVASVVITLPVPHRGGALVVRNPDGGEERFYPTNQNKPGDKTLHWTAYLADCEHEVEFVEQGCRMAMSYGVYMKSFGPAGPRPEPLFSPNEKLLGSLSALVRLSKDRTLGVYLTGGYDCSPADVLADSLVPHLKCSDATLYHALKAFKVIVELRWVALGHVWPADRTVQLKTDDFENTASLMRQKLSYTYGAPSKSSMHRAGRQRRRSVAGSVASYDGSSNMGALGISGIGGRGRDRHSSRYGYKVASYEVEEDEDEYLDDIIVEGGAVPLQETNIVVLTARDEGVFRCSVPAISRGELEEVQVNVLLLFYVE
;
A
#
# COMPACT_ATOMS: atom_id res chain seq x y z
N MET A 1 17.19 -90.28 -18.63
CA MET A 1 18.08 -89.97 -19.78
C MET A 1 17.69 -88.61 -20.33
N SER A 2 18.68 -87.73 -20.35
CA SER A 2 18.80 -86.40 -20.99
C SER A 2 17.59 -85.79 -21.72
N SER A 3 17.22 -84.56 -21.36
CA SER A 3 16.97 -83.45 -22.31
C SER A 3 16.93 -82.11 -21.57
N ARG A 4 17.94 -81.27 -21.85
CA ARG A 4 18.06 -79.88 -21.39
C ARG A 4 17.01 -79.01 -22.08
N THR A 5 16.15 -78.34 -21.32
CA THR A 5 15.43 -77.14 -21.78
C THR A 5 16.15 -75.90 -21.25
N GLY A 6 16.82 -75.18 -22.15
CA GLY A 6 17.45 -73.91 -21.84
C GLY A 6 16.40 -72.83 -21.61
N ILE A 7 16.43 -72.23 -20.42
CA ILE A 7 15.69 -71.01 -20.07
C ILE A 7 16.46 -69.84 -20.71
N LEU A 8 15.82 -69.08 -21.60
CA LEU A 8 16.33 -67.77 -22.03
C LEU A 8 16.19 -66.78 -20.87
N PRO A 9 17.21 -65.95 -20.56
CA PRO A 9 17.06 -64.93 -19.53
C PRO A 9 16.20 -63.79 -20.08
N MET A 10 15.16 -63.41 -19.32
CA MET A 10 14.47 -62.14 -19.53
C MET A 10 15.48 -61.01 -19.34
N ARG A 11 15.72 -60.26 -20.41
CA ARG A 11 16.38 -58.95 -20.38
C ARG A 11 15.56 -58.03 -19.47
N SER A 12 16.06 -57.75 -18.27
CA SER A 12 15.66 -56.58 -17.49
C SER A 12 16.10 -55.34 -18.27
N GLY A 13 15.14 -54.62 -18.84
CA GLY A 13 15.38 -53.35 -19.54
C GLY A 13 15.81 -52.25 -18.56
N PRO A 14 16.60 -51.26 -19.01
CA PRO A 14 17.01 -50.12 -18.21
C PRO A 14 15.92 -49.03 -18.31
N TYR A 15 14.83 -49.17 -17.58
CA TYR A 15 13.71 -48.21 -17.59
C TYR A 15 13.17 -47.93 -16.19
N SER A 16 14.04 -47.84 -15.17
CA SER A 16 13.60 -47.62 -13.79
C SER A 16 14.22 -46.41 -13.08
N GLU A 17 15.17 -45.69 -13.70
CA GLU A 17 15.83 -44.53 -13.04
C GLU A 17 15.34 -43.16 -13.55
N VAL A 18 14.78 -43.08 -14.76
CA VAL A 18 14.30 -41.80 -15.34
C VAL A 18 12.92 -41.41 -14.80
N ASP A 19 12.02 -42.38 -14.60
CA ASP A 19 10.65 -42.13 -14.11
C ASP A 19 10.58 -41.68 -12.63
N THR A 20 11.56 -42.08 -11.81
CA THR A 20 11.63 -41.69 -10.40
C THR A 20 11.97 -40.22 -10.21
N SER A 21 12.87 -39.67 -11.05
CA SER A 21 13.26 -38.26 -11.02
C SER A 21 12.10 -37.34 -11.39
N ASP A 22 11.33 -37.70 -12.41
CA ASP A 22 10.19 -36.90 -12.87
C ASP A 22 9.03 -36.93 -11.87
N ALA A 23 8.78 -38.07 -11.22
CA ALA A 23 7.78 -38.18 -10.15
C ALA A 23 8.16 -37.37 -8.90
N GLU A 24 9.45 -37.37 -8.52
CA GLU A 24 9.96 -36.53 -7.42
C GLU A 24 9.86 -35.04 -7.75
N PHE A 25 10.20 -34.66 -8.98
CA PHE A 25 10.04 -33.30 -9.46
C PHE A 25 8.57 -32.86 -9.45
N GLN A 26 7.64 -33.67 -9.96
CA GLN A 26 6.21 -33.34 -9.94
C GLN A 26 5.65 -33.23 -8.52
N ARG A 27 6.10 -34.09 -7.59
CA ARG A 27 5.76 -33.95 -6.16
C ARG A 27 6.34 -32.66 -5.57
N ALA A 28 7.56 -32.30 -5.92
CA ALA A 28 8.18 -31.05 -5.48
C ALA A 28 7.41 -29.83 -6.02
N VAL A 29 7.04 -29.82 -7.30
CA VAL A 29 6.23 -28.76 -7.92
C VAL A 29 4.85 -28.68 -7.28
N SER A 30 4.18 -29.81 -7.06
CA SER A 30 2.85 -29.84 -6.41
C SER A 30 2.91 -29.29 -4.99
N ARG A 31 3.95 -29.66 -4.21
CA ARG A 31 4.19 -29.07 -2.89
C ARG A 31 4.49 -27.57 -2.96
N PHE A 32 5.33 -27.15 -3.90
CA PHE A 32 5.66 -25.74 -4.09
C PHE A 32 4.41 -24.91 -4.40
N LEU A 33 3.59 -25.35 -5.36
CA LEU A 33 2.35 -24.64 -5.72
C LEU A 33 1.34 -24.63 -4.58
N ALA A 34 1.23 -25.73 -3.82
CA ALA A 34 0.36 -25.78 -2.64
C ALA A 34 0.79 -24.76 -1.56
N VAL A 35 2.09 -24.55 -1.37
CA VAL A 35 2.62 -23.60 -0.38
C VAL A 35 2.61 -22.15 -0.91
N LYS A 36 2.87 -21.93 -2.20
CA LYS A 36 3.02 -20.59 -2.81
C LYS A 36 1.80 -19.69 -2.55
N ASP A 37 0.60 -20.25 -2.55
CA ASP A 37 -0.65 -19.51 -2.48
C ASP A 37 -1.25 -19.47 -1.06
N GLN A 38 -0.55 -20.00 -0.06
CA GLN A 38 -1.01 -20.13 1.33
C GLN A 38 -0.22 -19.25 2.31
N THR A 39 0.26 -18.08 1.89
CA THR A 39 1.00 -17.18 2.79
C THR A 39 0.07 -16.59 3.86
N PHE A 40 0.13 -17.12 5.08
CA PHE A 40 -0.66 -16.66 6.23
C PHE A 40 0.18 -15.96 7.30
N ALA A 41 1.51 -16.03 7.19
CA ALA A 41 2.46 -15.36 8.06
C ALA A 41 3.67 -14.83 7.28
N VAL A 42 4.31 -13.80 7.83
CA VAL A 42 5.52 -13.19 7.26
C VAL A 42 6.39 -12.64 8.39
N SER A 43 7.70 -12.69 8.23
CA SER A 43 8.64 -12.18 9.23
C SER A 43 9.74 -11.34 8.61
N GLY A 44 10.33 -10.46 9.41
CA GLY A 44 11.48 -9.67 9.02
C GLY A 44 12.25 -9.11 10.22
N SER A 45 13.28 -8.32 9.91
CA SER A 45 14.14 -7.70 10.91
C SER A 45 14.33 -6.21 10.63
N ILE A 46 14.36 -5.40 11.69
CA ILE A 46 14.62 -3.96 11.64
C ILE A 46 15.94 -3.69 12.37
N PRO A 47 16.96 -3.11 11.72
CA PRO A 47 18.21 -2.76 12.37
C PRO A 47 18.01 -1.61 13.37
N ILE A 48 18.61 -1.72 14.54
CA ILE A 48 18.68 -0.67 15.56
C ILE A 48 19.94 0.16 15.31
N SER A 49 19.79 1.49 15.31
CA SER A 49 20.93 2.41 15.18
C SER A 49 21.89 2.29 16.37
N GLU A 50 23.19 2.41 16.11
CA GLU A 50 24.20 2.43 17.18
C GLU A 50 24.13 3.71 18.02
N THR A 51 23.65 4.81 17.43
CA THR A 51 23.59 6.12 18.09
C THR A 51 22.31 6.34 18.88
N GLU A 52 21.24 5.61 18.55
CA GLU A 52 19.90 5.75 19.13
C GLU A 52 19.33 4.37 19.47
N PRO A 53 19.58 3.85 20.68
CA PRO A 53 19.07 2.55 21.08
C PRO A 53 17.55 2.59 21.28
N THR A 54 16.89 1.51 20.88
CA THR A 54 15.48 1.30 21.23
C THR A 54 15.34 1.25 22.74
N THR A 55 14.55 2.13 23.36
CA THR A 55 14.40 2.23 24.81
C THR A 55 12.95 2.05 25.21
N LEU A 56 12.70 1.15 26.17
CA LEU A 56 11.41 0.99 26.83
C LEU A 56 11.35 1.90 28.06
N PHE A 57 10.39 2.81 28.06
CA PHE A 57 10.04 3.65 29.19
C PHE A 57 8.79 3.10 29.86
N PHE A 58 8.82 2.90 31.17
CA PHE A 58 7.66 2.43 31.91
C PHE A 58 7.61 3.11 33.27
N ARG A 59 6.40 3.21 33.84
CA ARG A 59 6.19 3.87 35.12
C ARG A 59 5.59 2.92 36.13
N THR A 60 6.25 2.78 37.28
CA THR A 60 5.78 1.99 38.43
C THR A 60 5.68 2.90 39.65
N THR A 61 4.57 2.85 40.39
CA THR A 61 4.41 3.58 41.67
C THR A 61 4.79 5.07 41.61
N GLY A 62 4.60 5.71 40.45
CA GLY A 62 4.94 7.12 40.23
C GLY A 62 6.36 7.40 39.70
N ILE A 63 7.27 6.43 39.73
CA ILE A 63 8.66 6.52 39.27
C ILE A 63 8.74 6.05 37.81
N SER A 64 9.49 6.79 36.98
CA SER A 64 9.75 6.42 35.59
C SER A 64 11.09 5.69 35.47
N HIS A 65 11.09 4.58 34.76
CA HIS A 65 12.25 3.76 34.45
C HIS A 65 12.50 3.73 32.94
N ALA A 66 13.75 3.51 32.56
CA ALA A 66 14.17 3.36 31.18
C ALA A 66 15.02 2.08 31.04
N LEU A 67 14.71 1.27 30.04
CA LEU A 67 15.42 0.04 29.71
C LEU A 67 15.85 0.07 28.24
N PRO A 68 17.14 0.33 27.95
CA PRO A 68 17.64 0.38 26.59
C PRO A 68 17.93 -1.03 26.05
N PHE A 69 17.72 -1.22 24.75
CA PHE A 69 18.02 -2.43 24.00
C PHE A 69 19.14 -2.16 22.97
N PRO A 70 19.97 -3.16 22.63
CA PRO A 70 19.90 -4.57 23.06
C PRO A 70 20.37 -4.80 24.49
N LEU A 71 19.73 -5.75 25.18
CA LEU A 71 20.20 -6.21 26.49
C LEU A 71 21.37 -7.18 26.30
N ARG A 72 22.36 -7.12 27.21
CA ARG A 72 23.50 -8.05 27.22
C ARG A 72 23.23 -9.18 28.21
N PRO A 73 23.72 -10.41 27.97
CA PRO A 73 23.52 -11.54 28.88
C PRO A 73 23.97 -11.22 30.31
N ASP A 74 25.14 -10.60 30.46
CA ASP A 74 25.74 -10.26 31.76
C ASP A 74 24.92 -9.22 32.55
N ALA A 75 24.13 -8.40 31.85
CA ALA A 75 23.37 -7.30 32.43
C ALA A 75 21.97 -7.71 32.92
N LEU A 76 21.46 -8.87 32.50
CA LEU A 76 20.10 -9.33 32.85
C LEU A 76 19.88 -9.39 34.36
N ASN A 77 20.86 -9.86 35.12
CA ASN A 77 20.74 -9.98 36.58
C ASN A 77 21.16 -8.71 37.36
N GLN A 78 21.75 -7.72 36.67
CA GLN A 78 22.36 -6.55 37.30
C GLN A 78 21.54 -5.27 37.11
N LEU A 79 20.56 -5.25 36.20
CA LEU A 79 19.77 -4.06 35.87
C LEU A 79 18.59 -3.88 36.84
N PRO A 80 18.60 -2.86 37.73
CA PRO A 80 17.51 -2.65 38.67
C PRO A 80 16.17 -2.36 37.97
N ALA A 81 16.22 -1.66 36.82
CA ALA A 81 15.03 -1.40 36.01
C ALA A 81 14.37 -2.68 35.52
N LEU A 82 15.15 -3.71 35.14
CA LEU A 82 14.59 -5.00 34.72
C LEU A 82 13.89 -5.70 35.90
N ASN A 83 14.49 -5.70 37.09
CA ASN A 83 13.86 -6.29 38.27
C ASN A 83 12.54 -5.58 38.63
N VAL A 84 12.50 -4.25 38.53
CA VAL A 84 11.26 -3.48 38.75
C VAL A 84 10.22 -3.77 37.68
N LEU A 85 10.63 -3.94 36.42
CA LEU A 85 9.74 -4.32 35.32
C LEU A 85 9.09 -5.69 35.60
N LEU A 86 9.91 -6.71 35.91
CA LEU A 86 9.43 -8.07 36.21
C LEU A 86 8.50 -8.11 37.41
N ALA A 87 8.83 -7.38 38.49
CA ALA A 87 8.01 -7.32 39.70
C ALA A 87 6.67 -6.62 39.51
N ALA A 88 6.54 -5.77 38.49
CA ALA A 88 5.31 -5.05 38.16
C ALA A 88 4.43 -5.79 37.14
N CYS A 89 4.95 -6.84 36.48
CA CYS A 89 4.16 -7.65 35.57
C CYS A 89 3.25 -8.63 36.32
N GLU A 90 2.13 -8.97 35.67
CA GLU A 90 1.16 -9.96 36.15
C GLU A 90 1.30 -11.24 35.30
N PRO A 91 1.09 -12.44 35.86
CA PRO A 91 1.09 -13.66 35.06
C PRO A 91 -0.09 -13.65 34.07
N ASP A 92 0.15 -14.03 32.81
CA ASP A 92 -0.88 -14.22 31.79
C ASP A 92 -1.65 -15.51 32.07
N LEU A 93 -2.59 -15.40 33.00
CA LEU A 93 -3.56 -16.45 33.28
C LEU A 93 -4.71 -16.26 32.30
N GLU A 94 -4.49 -16.53 31.00
CA GLU A 94 -5.62 -16.57 30.09
C GLU A 94 -6.57 -17.72 30.52
N GLU A 95 -7.85 -17.40 30.64
CA GLU A 95 -8.92 -18.35 30.97
C GLU A 95 -9.12 -19.28 29.76
N ASP A 96 -8.27 -20.31 29.63
CA ASP A 96 -8.47 -21.36 28.63
C ASP A 96 -9.77 -22.11 28.94
N GLY A 97 -10.79 -21.86 28.12
CA GLY A 97 -12.10 -22.51 28.14
C GLY A 97 -12.10 -23.96 27.63
N SER A 98 -10.95 -24.58 27.40
CA SER A 98 -10.86 -26.01 27.08
C SER A 98 -9.47 -26.53 27.43
N ASP A 99 -9.45 -27.54 28.31
CA ASP A 99 -8.29 -28.28 28.78
C ASP A 99 -7.37 -27.58 29.80
N ALA A 100 -8.00 -27.04 30.85
CA ALA A 100 -7.43 -27.17 32.20
C ALA A 100 -7.39 -28.65 32.63
N SER A 101 -6.60 -29.46 31.92
CA SER A 101 -6.09 -30.69 32.51
C SER A 101 -5.11 -30.26 33.61
N GLU A 102 -5.36 -30.75 34.83
CA GLU A 102 -4.44 -30.64 35.96
C GLU A 102 -3.03 -31.11 35.53
N GLY A 103 -2.16 -30.21 35.07
CA GLY A 103 -0.88 -30.67 34.53
C GLY A 103 0.08 -29.70 33.84
N SER A 104 -0.28 -28.44 33.55
CA SER A 104 0.72 -27.49 33.00
C SER A 104 1.78 -27.16 34.07
N LYS A 105 2.89 -27.90 34.08
CA LYS A 105 4.05 -27.71 34.97
C LYS A 105 4.91 -26.49 34.62
N HIS A 106 4.37 -25.55 33.86
CA HIS A 106 5.14 -24.51 33.21
C HIS A 106 4.68 -23.13 33.68
N ASP A 107 5.63 -22.24 33.90
CA ASP A 107 5.35 -20.90 34.40
C ASP A 107 4.66 -20.07 33.31
N PRO A 108 3.51 -19.43 33.59
CA PRO A 108 2.85 -18.58 32.62
C PRO A 108 3.78 -17.40 32.23
N PRO A 109 3.67 -16.85 31.01
CA PRO A 109 4.39 -15.64 30.67
C PRO A 109 3.90 -14.47 31.54
N LEU A 110 4.73 -13.45 31.66
CA LEU A 110 4.41 -12.22 32.38
C LEU A 110 3.90 -11.17 31.40
N VAL A 111 2.80 -10.51 31.72
CA VAL A 111 2.19 -9.44 30.93
C VAL A 111 2.26 -8.13 31.69
N TRP A 112 2.60 -7.07 30.97
CA TRP A 112 2.56 -5.73 31.54
C TRP A 112 1.10 -5.28 31.76
N PRO A 113 0.75 -4.79 32.97
CA PRO A 113 -0.63 -4.42 33.29
C PRO A 113 -1.15 -3.31 32.37
N SER A 114 -2.32 -3.54 31.76
CA SER A 114 -2.94 -2.59 30.81
C SER A 114 -3.25 -1.20 31.41
N LYS A 115 -3.35 -1.10 32.74
CA LYS A 115 -3.60 0.16 33.47
C LYS A 115 -2.33 1.00 33.65
N LEU A 116 -1.15 0.42 33.51
CA LEU A 116 0.12 1.10 33.74
C LEU A 116 0.70 1.64 32.44
N PRO A 117 1.14 2.91 32.40
CA PRO A 117 1.68 3.50 31.19
C PRO A 117 3.09 2.97 30.89
N PHE A 118 3.30 2.61 29.63
CA PHE A 118 4.62 2.36 29.07
C PHE A 118 4.70 2.85 27.61
N SER A 119 5.90 3.15 27.16
CA SER A 119 6.21 3.64 25.81
C SER A 119 7.53 3.07 25.34
N THR A 120 7.74 3.01 24.03
CA THR A 120 9.03 2.67 23.43
C THR A 120 9.47 3.80 22.52
N THR A 121 10.78 3.96 22.31
CA THR A 121 11.29 4.82 21.22
C THR A 121 11.05 4.20 19.84
N PHE A 122 10.83 2.88 19.78
CA PHE A 122 10.41 2.20 18.56
C PHE A 122 8.98 2.63 18.19
N ASP A 123 8.83 3.13 16.97
CA ASP A 123 7.55 3.43 16.33
C ASP A 123 7.35 2.52 15.12
N LEU A 124 6.35 1.64 15.19
CA LEU A 124 6.02 0.73 14.10
C LEU A 124 5.65 1.46 12.81
N ALA A 125 5.05 2.65 12.89
CA ALA A 125 4.64 3.44 11.73
C ALA A 125 5.82 4.06 10.98
N SER A 126 6.99 4.17 11.61
CA SER A 126 8.23 4.65 10.97
C SER A 126 8.89 3.62 10.05
N HIS A 127 8.33 2.41 9.96
CA HIS A 127 8.85 1.31 9.16
C HIS A 127 7.77 0.76 8.20
N PRO A 128 8.14 0.25 7.02
CA PRO A 128 7.18 -0.27 6.02
C PRO A 128 6.59 -1.64 6.38
N VAL A 129 6.45 -1.94 7.68
CA VAL A 129 5.91 -3.23 8.17
C VAL A 129 4.46 -3.40 7.75
N LEU A 130 3.64 -2.35 7.90
CA LEU A 130 2.23 -2.40 7.51
C LEU A 130 2.04 -2.54 6.00
N ASP A 131 2.88 -1.88 5.20
CA ASP A 131 2.86 -2.03 3.74
C ASP A 131 3.27 -3.45 3.33
N THR A 132 4.30 -4.00 3.99
CA THR A 132 4.73 -5.39 3.78
C THR A 132 3.60 -6.37 4.10
N ILE A 133 2.88 -6.17 5.20
CA ILE A 133 1.71 -6.99 5.56
C ILE A 133 0.60 -6.86 4.50
N LYS A 134 0.31 -5.64 4.06
CA LYS A 134 -0.69 -5.38 3.02
C LYS A 134 -0.35 -6.08 1.70
N MET A 135 0.93 -6.16 1.35
CA MET A 135 1.39 -6.81 0.11
C MET A 135 1.52 -8.32 0.24
N ALA A 136 1.99 -8.82 1.38
CA ALA A 136 2.33 -10.23 1.55
C ALA A 136 1.16 -11.10 2.03
N LEU A 137 0.27 -10.56 2.86
CA LEU A 137 -0.82 -11.33 3.49
C LEU A 137 -2.20 -11.00 2.95
N LEU A 138 -2.41 -9.83 2.35
CA LEU A 138 -3.74 -9.37 1.92
C LEU A 138 -3.90 -9.44 0.40
N ASN A 139 -4.50 -10.53 -0.09
CA ASN A 139 -4.74 -10.78 -1.51
C ASN A 139 -5.72 -9.80 -2.17
N LYS A 140 -6.53 -9.08 -1.39
CA LYS A 140 -7.50 -8.09 -1.89
C LYS A 140 -7.05 -6.69 -1.50
N HIS A 141 -6.61 -5.93 -2.50
CA HIS A 141 -6.43 -4.49 -2.33
C HIS A 141 -7.79 -3.81 -2.40
N TYR A 142 -8.27 -3.34 -1.25
CA TYR A 142 -9.45 -2.48 -1.22
C TYR A 142 -9.00 -1.03 -1.39
N PRO A 143 -9.27 -0.39 -2.54
CA PRO A 143 -8.92 1.01 -2.72
C PRO A 143 -9.62 1.88 -1.68
N GLY A 144 -8.93 2.92 -1.21
CA GLY A 144 -9.43 3.76 -0.10
C GLY A 144 -9.41 3.08 1.27
N THR A 145 -8.63 2.01 1.47
CA THR A 145 -8.37 1.43 2.80
C THR A 145 -6.93 1.64 3.24
N TYR A 146 -6.77 1.83 4.55
CA TYR A 146 -5.47 1.92 5.21
C TYR A 146 -5.40 0.92 6.35
N LEU A 147 -4.17 0.50 6.64
CA LEU A 147 -3.86 -0.30 7.82
C LEU A 147 -3.33 0.61 8.91
N TYR A 148 -3.69 0.32 10.14
CA TYR A 148 -3.06 0.91 11.32
C TYR A 148 -2.89 -0.15 12.40
N ALA A 149 -1.82 -0.03 13.16
CA ALA A 149 -1.51 -0.93 14.25
C ALA A 149 -1.87 -0.29 15.59
N VAL A 150 -2.44 -1.10 16.48
CA VAL A 150 -2.70 -0.72 17.87
C VAL A 150 -1.99 -1.72 18.76
N ARG A 151 -1.09 -1.22 19.62
CA ARG A 151 -0.40 -2.06 20.60
C ARG A 151 -1.41 -2.72 21.53
N ASP A 152 -1.28 -4.04 21.66
CA ASP A 152 -2.20 -4.89 22.40
C ASP A 152 -1.64 -5.30 23.77
N LYS A 153 -0.51 -6.01 23.76
CA LYS A 153 0.14 -6.58 24.95
C LYS A 153 1.66 -6.34 24.91
N PHE A 154 2.28 -6.32 26.08
CA PHE A 154 3.73 -6.48 26.23
C PHE A 154 3.98 -7.68 27.13
N GLU A 155 4.67 -8.68 26.59
CA GLU A 155 4.84 -10.00 27.18
C GLU A 155 6.31 -10.29 27.42
N ILE A 156 6.58 -10.95 28.55
CA ILE A 156 7.91 -11.35 28.99
C ILE A 156 7.86 -12.85 29.32
N PHE A 157 8.64 -13.63 28.60
CA PHE A 157 8.78 -15.07 28.79
C PHE A 157 10.11 -15.33 29.46
N LEU A 158 10.05 -15.81 30.70
CA LEU A 158 11.22 -16.27 31.45
C LEU A 158 11.58 -17.70 31.03
N ALA A 159 12.78 -18.15 31.39
CA ALA A 159 13.17 -19.54 31.16
C ALA A 159 12.18 -20.49 31.86
N GLY A 160 11.63 -21.44 31.12
CA GLY A 160 10.57 -22.35 31.55
C GLY A 160 9.16 -21.95 31.13
N SER A 161 8.96 -20.71 30.68
CA SER A 161 7.66 -20.22 30.21
C SER A 161 7.34 -20.62 28.77
N ARG A 162 6.04 -20.76 28.49
CA ARG A 162 5.46 -20.95 27.14
C ARG A 162 4.01 -20.46 27.12
N THR A 163 3.39 -20.37 25.94
CA THR A 163 1.93 -20.26 25.81
C THR A 163 1.34 -21.52 25.15
N GLY A 164 0.05 -21.76 25.37
CA GLY A 164 -0.72 -22.71 24.57
C GLY A 164 -1.15 -22.09 23.23
N PRO A 165 -1.72 -22.91 22.31
CA PRO A 165 -2.38 -22.41 21.11
C PRO A 165 -3.51 -21.46 21.47
N ARG A 166 -3.50 -20.25 20.89
CA ARG A 166 -4.55 -19.26 21.09
C ARG A 166 -4.77 -18.40 19.85
N GLN A 167 -5.95 -17.81 19.74
CA GLN A 167 -6.29 -16.89 18.66
C GLN A 167 -6.49 -15.47 19.22
N ASP A 168 -6.06 -14.45 18.46
CA ASP A 168 -6.23 -13.07 18.86
C ASP A 168 -7.70 -12.64 18.75
N VAL A 169 -8.30 -12.23 19.88
CA VAL A 169 -9.69 -11.78 19.92
C VAL A 169 -9.75 -10.26 19.71
N PRO A 170 -10.46 -9.76 18.68
CA PRO A 170 -10.57 -8.33 18.45
C PRO A 170 -11.33 -7.65 19.59
N LYS A 171 -10.77 -6.57 20.12
CA LYS A 171 -11.36 -5.82 21.23
C LYS A 171 -12.65 -5.12 20.77
N PRO A 172 -13.82 -5.33 21.44
CA PRO A 172 -15.11 -4.79 20.99
C PRO A 172 -15.13 -3.27 20.81
N SER A 173 -14.37 -2.52 21.62
CA SER A 173 -14.24 -1.07 21.50
C SER A 173 -13.60 -0.61 20.19
N ARG A 174 -12.86 -1.48 19.49
CA ARG A 174 -12.14 -1.18 18.25
C ARG A 174 -12.91 -1.56 16.99
N ILE A 175 -14.01 -2.30 17.13
CA ILE A 175 -14.85 -2.72 15.99
C ILE A 175 -15.94 -1.67 15.67
N ARG A 176 -16.25 -0.77 16.63
CA ARG A 176 -17.38 0.17 16.53
C ARG A 176 -17.26 1.24 15.44
N ASP A 177 -16.05 1.52 14.97
CA ASP A 177 -15.77 2.58 14.00
C ASP A 177 -15.67 2.06 12.55
N GLY A 178 -16.21 0.86 12.28
CA GLY A 178 -16.14 0.21 10.96
C GLY A 178 -14.78 -0.45 10.66
N SER A 179 -13.85 -0.44 11.62
CA SER A 179 -12.57 -1.14 11.56
C SER A 179 -12.72 -2.62 11.93
N HIS A 180 -11.94 -3.48 11.28
CA HIS A 180 -11.84 -4.90 11.63
C HIS A 180 -10.38 -5.34 11.71
N LEU A 181 -10.10 -6.29 12.60
CA LEU A 181 -8.77 -6.90 12.75
C LEU A 181 -8.50 -7.78 11.53
N VAL A 182 -7.36 -7.57 10.88
CA VAL A 182 -6.96 -8.33 9.67
C VAL A 182 -5.70 -9.15 9.89
N ALA A 183 -4.84 -8.72 10.81
CA ALA A 183 -3.61 -9.39 11.14
C ALA A 183 -3.15 -8.98 12.55
N SER A 184 -2.19 -9.72 13.09
CA SER A 184 -1.44 -9.37 14.29
C SER A 184 0.04 -9.27 13.96
N VAL A 185 0.76 -8.44 14.71
CA VAL A 185 2.22 -8.24 14.58
C VAL A 185 2.87 -8.38 15.94
N VAL A 186 3.85 -9.25 16.04
CA VAL A 186 4.66 -9.48 17.23
C VAL A 186 6.06 -8.93 16.99
N ILE A 187 6.45 -7.91 17.76
CA ILE A 187 7.78 -7.32 17.76
C ILE A 187 8.59 -7.93 18.91
N THR A 188 9.56 -8.76 18.59
CA THR A 188 10.49 -9.36 19.57
C THR A 188 11.68 -8.42 19.78
N LEU A 189 11.86 -7.96 21.02
CA LEU A 189 12.95 -7.07 21.42
C LEU A 189 14.30 -7.84 21.48
N PRO A 190 15.45 -7.18 21.24
CA PRO A 190 16.74 -7.85 21.26
C PRO A 190 17.23 -8.08 22.68
N VAL A 191 16.71 -9.15 23.26
CA VAL A 191 17.10 -9.72 24.54
C VAL A 191 17.63 -11.13 24.29
N PRO A 192 18.81 -11.49 24.82
CA PRO A 192 19.37 -12.83 24.66
C PRO A 192 18.46 -13.89 25.29
N HIS A 193 18.06 -14.88 24.49
CA HIS A 193 17.27 -16.04 24.93
C HIS A 193 17.51 -17.23 24.01
N ARG A 194 17.19 -18.44 24.45
CA ARG A 194 17.21 -19.66 23.63
C ARG A 194 15.85 -20.35 23.70
N GLY A 195 15.38 -20.91 22.59
CA GLY A 195 14.00 -21.40 22.46
C GLY A 195 13.01 -20.25 22.27
N GLY A 196 11.73 -20.46 22.59
CA GLY A 196 10.70 -19.44 22.47
C GLY A 196 10.31 -19.11 21.03
N ALA A 197 10.32 -20.12 20.14
CA ALA A 197 9.86 -19.95 18.77
C ALA A 197 8.37 -19.57 18.75
N LEU A 198 8.00 -18.63 17.88
CA LEU A 198 6.60 -18.32 17.62
C LEU A 198 6.09 -19.29 16.55
N VAL A 199 5.11 -20.11 16.91
CA VAL A 199 4.45 -21.05 16.00
C VAL A 199 3.12 -20.45 15.61
N VAL A 200 2.84 -20.37 14.32
CA VAL A 200 1.60 -19.85 13.77
C VAL A 200 0.93 -20.94 12.96
N ARG A 201 -0.37 -21.15 13.17
CA ARG A 201 -1.19 -22.15 12.49
C ARG A 201 -2.37 -21.50 11.81
N ASN A 202 -2.51 -21.74 10.51
CA ASN A 202 -3.71 -21.34 9.75
C ASN A 202 -4.84 -22.37 10.00
N PRO A 203 -6.11 -21.94 10.10
CA PRO A 203 -7.29 -22.80 9.99
C PRO A 203 -7.23 -23.91 8.91
N ASP A 204 -6.55 -23.67 7.80
CA ASP A 204 -6.37 -24.64 6.71
C ASP A 204 -5.36 -25.78 7.04
N GLY A 205 -4.76 -25.77 8.23
CA GLY A 205 -3.81 -26.78 8.71
C GLY A 205 -2.34 -26.49 8.39
N GLY A 206 -2.03 -25.32 7.82
CA GLY A 206 -0.66 -24.86 7.61
C GLY A 206 0.01 -24.45 8.93
N GLU A 207 1.28 -24.79 9.13
CA GLU A 207 2.06 -24.43 10.32
C GLU A 207 3.41 -23.82 9.92
N GLU A 208 3.72 -22.65 10.49
CA GLU A 208 5.00 -21.98 10.32
C GLU A 208 5.66 -21.70 11.68
N ARG A 209 6.99 -21.87 11.74
CA ARG A 209 7.80 -21.64 12.95
C ARG A 209 8.79 -20.50 12.72
N PHE A 210 8.73 -19.49 13.57
CA PHE A 210 9.60 -18.32 13.51
C PHE A 210 10.57 -18.29 14.70
N TYR A 211 11.86 -18.28 14.38
CA TYR A 211 12.94 -18.20 15.36
C TYR A 211 13.55 -16.79 15.31
N PRO A 212 13.34 -15.94 16.32
CA PRO A 212 13.98 -14.63 16.37
C PRO A 212 15.52 -14.78 16.29
N THR A 213 16.17 -14.02 15.40
CA THR A 213 17.63 -14.13 15.14
C THR A 213 18.50 -13.87 16.39
N ASN A 214 17.92 -13.18 17.38
CA ASN A 214 18.50 -12.89 18.69
C ASN A 214 18.83 -14.14 19.53
N GLN A 215 18.41 -15.34 19.08
CA GLN A 215 18.65 -16.59 19.81
C GLN A 215 20.13 -16.98 19.94
N ASN A 216 20.98 -16.61 18.97
CA ASN A 216 22.34 -17.17 18.87
C ASN A 216 23.46 -16.13 18.74
N LYS A 217 23.16 -14.82 18.77
CA LYS A 217 24.16 -13.75 18.63
C LYS A 217 24.03 -12.73 19.77
N PRO A 218 24.85 -12.84 20.84
CA PRO A 218 24.85 -11.83 21.89
C PRO A 218 25.24 -10.47 21.31
N GLY A 219 24.38 -9.47 21.50
CA GLY A 219 24.56 -8.13 20.94
C GLY A 219 24.01 -7.92 19.53
N ASP A 220 23.18 -8.84 19.01
CA ASP A 220 22.40 -8.59 17.80
C ASP A 220 21.58 -7.29 17.96
N LYS A 221 21.76 -6.38 17.00
CA LYS A 221 21.15 -5.05 16.99
C LYS A 221 19.94 -5.05 16.08
N THR A 222 19.13 -6.09 16.11
CA THR A 222 17.95 -6.21 15.26
C THR A 222 16.69 -6.49 16.07
N LEU A 223 15.63 -5.73 15.77
CA LEU A 223 14.27 -6.05 16.18
C LEU A 223 13.73 -7.08 15.21
N HIS A 224 13.25 -8.21 15.71
CA HIS A 224 12.57 -9.18 14.86
C HIS A 224 11.07 -8.90 14.92
N TRP A 225 10.40 -8.95 13.77
CA TRP A 225 8.95 -8.85 13.71
C TRP A 225 8.38 -10.03 12.95
N THR A 226 7.23 -10.52 13.41
CA THR A 226 6.43 -11.53 12.71
C THR A 226 5.01 -11.02 12.64
N ALA A 227 4.38 -11.13 11.48
CA ALA A 227 2.97 -10.85 11.28
C ALA A 227 2.25 -12.10 10.81
N TYR A 228 0.98 -12.25 11.19
CA TYR A 228 0.12 -13.35 10.78
C TYR A 228 -1.34 -12.89 10.68
N LEU A 229 -2.14 -13.59 9.89
CA LEU A 229 -3.57 -13.28 9.72
C LEU A 229 -4.35 -13.45 11.02
N ALA A 230 -5.44 -12.69 11.18
CA ALA A 230 -6.23 -12.65 12.42
C ALA A 230 -6.98 -13.97 12.73
N ASP A 231 -7.17 -14.82 11.73
CA ASP A 231 -7.77 -16.14 11.85
C ASP A 231 -6.77 -17.23 12.27
N CYS A 232 -5.47 -16.93 12.29
CA CYS A 232 -4.45 -17.88 12.73
C CYS A 232 -4.44 -18.06 14.25
N GLU A 233 -4.20 -19.30 14.67
CA GLU A 233 -3.77 -19.61 16.02
C GLU A 233 -2.26 -19.38 16.15
N HIS A 234 -1.80 -18.98 17.32
CA HIS A 234 -0.39 -18.80 17.62
C HIS A 234 -0.04 -19.31 19.01
N GLU A 235 1.20 -19.78 19.16
CA GLU A 235 1.79 -20.14 20.45
C GLU A 235 3.27 -19.77 20.48
N VAL A 236 3.82 -19.60 21.68
CA VAL A 236 5.24 -19.43 21.91
C VAL A 236 5.75 -20.68 22.60
N GLU A 237 6.67 -21.40 21.94
CA GLU A 237 7.31 -22.59 22.49
C GLU A 237 8.14 -22.27 23.76
N PHE A 238 8.68 -23.31 24.40
CA PHE A 238 9.49 -23.16 25.61
C PHE A 238 10.70 -22.25 25.42
N VAL A 239 10.83 -21.27 26.31
CA VAL A 239 12.08 -20.55 26.50
C VAL A 239 13.01 -21.40 27.36
N GLU A 240 14.07 -21.93 26.77
CA GLU A 240 15.04 -22.80 27.45
C GLU A 240 15.98 -21.99 28.35
N GLN A 241 16.40 -20.81 27.90
CA GLN A 241 17.37 -19.96 28.59
C GLN A 241 17.10 -18.48 28.30
N GLY A 242 17.47 -17.61 29.25
CA GLY A 242 17.37 -16.17 29.10
C GLY A 242 15.94 -15.64 29.24
N CYS A 243 15.65 -14.55 28.55
CA CYS A 243 14.37 -13.84 28.65
C CYS A 243 13.94 -13.36 27.26
N ARG A 244 12.77 -13.79 26.80
CA ARG A 244 12.16 -13.28 25.55
C ARG A 244 11.18 -12.17 25.90
N MET A 245 11.31 -11.01 25.26
CA MET A 245 10.39 -9.88 25.44
C MET A 245 9.75 -9.53 24.10
N ALA A 246 8.44 -9.37 24.08
CA ALA A 246 7.71 -9.08 22.85
C ALA A 246 6.57 -8.08 23.06
N MET A 247 6.33 -7.23 22.06
CA MET A 247 5.14 -6.38 21.98
C MET A 247 4.24 -6.89 20.87
N SER A 248 2.98 -7.13 21.19
CA SER A 248 1.96 -7.56 20.22
C SER A 248 1.13 -6.35 19.79
N TYR A 249 0.79 -6.27 18.51
CA TYR A 249 -0.01 -5.23 17.90
C TYR A 249 -1.12 -5.86 17.07
N GLY A 250 -2.37 -5.44 17.28
CA GLY A 250 -3.45 -5.76 16.37
C GLY A 250 -3.41 -4.81 15.18
N VAL A 251 -3.44 -5.35 13.95
CA VAL A 251 -3.49 -4.59 12.70
C VAL A 251 -4.93 -4.54 12.23
N TYR A 252 -5.46 -3.32 12.17
CA TYR A 252 -6.83 -3.04 11.77
C TYR A 252 -6.86 -2.42 10.39
N MET A 253 -7.83 -2.83 9.59
CA MET A 253 -8.15 -2.20 8.31
C MET A 253 -9.33 -1.25 8.52
N LYS A 254 -9.20 -0.02 8.00
CA LYS A 254 -10.28 0.96 7.98
C LYS A 254 -10.35 1.66 6.61
N SER A 255 -11.55 1.99 6.16
CA SER A 255 -11.76 2.82 4.97
C SER A 255 -11.52 4.29 5.31
N PHE A 256 -10.89 5.04 4.40
CA PHE A 256 -10.70 6.48 4.52
C PHE A 256 -11.16 7.20 3.26
N GLY A 257 -11.46 8.48 3.41
CA GLY A 257 -11.83 9.33 2.29
C GLY A 257 -13.24 9.01 1.79
N PRO A 258 -13.51 9.11 0.49
CA PRO A 258 -14.86 9.00 -0.04
C PRO A 258 -15.31 7.54 -0.22
N ALA A 259 -14.42 6.58 0.05
CA ALA A 259 -14.68 5.16 -0.05
C ALA A 259 -15.33 4.62 1.24
N GLY A 260 -16.32 3.73 1.07
CA GLY A 260 -17.00 3.04 2.17
C GLY A 260 -18.44 3.53 2.40
N PRO A 261 -19.22 2.81 3.22
CA PRO A 261 -20.63 3.16 3.49
C PRO A 261 -20.79 4.51 4.21
N ARG A 262 -19.71 5.05 4.78
CA ARG A 262 -19.64 6.38 5.41
C ARG A 262 -18.36 7.10 4.98
N PRO A 263 -18.44 8.03 4.01
CA PRO A 263 -17.33 8.90 3.65
C PRO A 263 -16.86 9.73 4.86
N GLU A 264 -15.75 9.35 5.49
CA GLU A 264 -15.14 10.08 6.61
C GLU A 264 -13.74 10.55 6.18
N PRO A 265 -13.62 11.75 5.56
CA PRO A 265 -12.31 12.30 5.28
C PRO A 265 -11.59 12.65 6.58
N LEU A 266 -10.27 12.39 6.62
CA LEU A 266 -9.41 12.82 7.73
C LEU A 266 -9.15 14.33 7.71
N PHE A 267 -9.65 15.04 6.70
CA PHE A 267 -9.49 16.48 6.52
C PHE A 267 -10.85 17.15 6.33
N SER A 268 -10.92 18.43 6.70
CA SER A 268 -12.09 19.27 6.42
C SER A 268 -11.80 20.19 5.23
N PRO A 269 -12.73 20.34 4.27
CA PRO A 269 -12.58 21.33 3.21
C PRO A 269 -12.39 22.74 3.75
N ASN A 270 -11.62 23.58 3.05
CA ASN A 270 -11.36 24.95 3.46
C ASN A 270 -12.66 25.80 3.42
N GLU A 271 -12.87 26.65 4.43
CA GLU A 271 -14.00 27.59 4.54
C GLU A 271 -14.21 28.44 3.28
N LYS A 272 -13.13 28.89 2.62
CA LYS A 272 -13.27 29.66 1.37
C LYS A 272 -13.92 28.87 0.25
N LEU A 273 -13.57 27.58 0.11
CA LEU A 273 -14.17 26.68 -0.87
C LEU A 273 -15.64 26.44 -0.51
N LEU A 274 -15.93 26.16 0.76
CA LEU A 274 -17.30 25.98 1.24
C LEU A 274 -18.15 27.23 1.01
N GLY A 275 -17.60 28.43 1.28
CA GLY A 275 -18.27 29.70 1.00
C GLY A 275 -18.60 29.89 -0.48
N SER A 276 -17.64 29.66 -1.38
CA SER A 276 -17.85 29.74 -2.83
C SER A 276 -18.85 28.69 -3.33
N LEU A 277 -18.75 27.44 -2.85
CA LEU A 277 -19.69 26.38 -3.19
C LEU A 277 -21.10 26.70 -2.69
N SER A 278 -21.25 27.30 -1.49
CA SER A 278 -22.57 27.67 -0.98
C SER A 278 -23.28 28.66 -1.91
N ALA A 279 -22.55 29.64 -2.47
CA ALA A 279 -23.11 30.59 -3.43
C ALA A 279 -23.49 29.89 -4.74
N LEU A 280 -22.62 29.00 -5.22
CA LEU A 280 -22.82 28.27 -6.46
C LEU A 280 -23.99 27.29 -6.39
N VAL A 281 -24.10 26.52 -5.30
CA VAL A 281 -25.23 25.63 -5.00
C VAL A 281 -26.52 26.44 -4.96
N ARG A 282 -26.57 27.57 -4.24
CA ARG A 282 -27.76 28.43 -4.19
C ARG A 282 -28.22 28.97 -5.55
N LEU A 283 -27.28 29.25 -6.46
CA LEU A 283 -27.59 29.82 -7.78
C LEU A 283 -27.94 28.75 -8.84
N SER A 284 -27.61 27.49 -8.57
CA SER A 284 -27.66 26.41 -9.57
C SER A 284 -28.73 25.38 -9.26
N LYS A 285 -29.81 25.82 -8.60
CA LYS A 285 -30.96 24.98 -8.29
C LYS A 285 -31.52 24.33 -9.56
N ASP A 286 -31.86 23.04 -9.46
CA ASP A 286 -32.38 22.20 -10.54
C ASP A 286 -31.42 22.03 -11.72
N ARG A 287 -30.10 22.16 -11.48
CA ARG A 287 -29.06 21.99 -12.51
C ARG A 287 -28.05 20.92 -12.11
N THR A 288 -27.53 20.24 -13.12
CA THR A 288 -26.36 19.39 -12.99
C THR A 288 -25.14 20.16 -13.44
N LEU A 289 -24.16 20.29 -12.56
CA LEU A 289 -22.91 20.98 -12.86
C LEU A 289 -21.78 19.96 -12.96
N GLY A 290 -20.84 20.19 -13.87
CA GLY A 290 -19.67 19.35 -14.06
C GLY A 290 -18.37 20.11 -13.88
N VAL A 291 -17.41 19.53 -13.16
CA VAL A 291 -16.04 20.05 -13.01
C VAL A 291 -15.07 18.97 -13.47
N TYR A 292 -14.11 19.32 -14.32
CA TYR A 292 -13.07 18.37 -14.74
C TYR A 292 -12.17 18.00 -13.57
N LEU A 293 -11.82 16.73 -13.47
CA LEU A 293 -10.77 16.28 -12.57
C LEU A 293 -9.40 16.78 -13.08
N THR A 294 -8.52 17.06 -12.12
CA THR A 294 -7.17 17.63 -12.37
C THR A 294 -6.05 16.68 -11.97
N GLY A 295 -6.33 15.69 -11.13
CA GLY A 295 -5.36 14.69 -10.69
C GLY A 295 -5.03 13.65 -11.76
N GLY A 296 -3.77 13.20 -11.82
CA GLY A 296 -3.38 12.04 -12.62
C GLY A 296 -3.86 10.72 -11.99
N TYR A 297 -4.74 9.99 -12.67
CA TYR A 297 -5.21 8.65 -12.28
C TYR A 297 -4.67 7.58 -13.23
N ASP A 298 -3.97 6.58 -12.68
CA ASP A 298 -3.40 5.47 -13.45
C ASP A 298 -4.46 4.38 -13.67
N CYS A 299 -5.41 4.66 -14.55
CA CYS A 299 -6.51 3.74 -14.86
C CYS A 299 -6.80 3.71 -16.36
N SER A 300 -7.27 2.57 -16.85
CA SER A 300 -7.75 2.43 -18.22
C SER A 300 -9.25 2.73 -18.26
N PRO A 301 -9.72 3.81 -18.90
CA PRO A 301 -11.15 4.14 -18.98
C PRO A 301 -12.02 3.05 -19.62
N ALA A 302 -11.41 2.14 -20.40
CA ALA A 302 -12.09 1.00 -21.00
C ALA A 302 -12.41 -0.12 -20.01
N ASP A 303 -11.60 -0.26 -18.95
CA ASP A 303 -11.69 -1.36 -17.99
C ASP A 303 -12.44 -1.00 -16.72
N VAL A 304 -12.55 0.30 -16.40
CA VAL A 304 -13.10 0.76 -15.13
C VAL A 304 -14.17 1.84 -15.29
N LEU A 305 -15.18 1.78 -14.43
CA LEU A 305 -16.20 2.84 -14.32
C LEU A 305 -15.56 4.10 -13.73
N ALA A 306 -16.01 5.28 -14.16
CA ALA A 306 -15.50 6.54 -13.64
C ALA A 306 -15.70 6.66 -12.11
N ASP A 307 -16.82 6.17 -11.58
CA ASP A 307 -17.10 6.16 -10.14
C ASP A 307 -16.12 5.32 -9.31
N SER A 308 -15.42 4.36 -9.93
CA SER A 308 -14.36 3.60 -9.24
C SER A 308 -13.11 4.44 -8.91
N LEU A 309 -13.02 5.66 -9.46
CA LEU A 309 -11.97 6.62 -9.13
C LEU A 309 -12.24 7.36 -7.83
N VAL A 310 -13.46 7.34 -7.30
CA VAL A 310 -13.83 8.03 -6.05
C VAL A 310 -12.82 7.72 -4.91
N PRO A 311 -12.48 6.46 -4.60
CA PRO A 311 -11.48 6.11 -3.58
C PRO A 311 -10.06 6.63 -3.84
N HIS A 312 -9.76 6.99 -5.09
CA HIS A 312 -8.43 7.35 -5.56
C HIS A 312 -8.26 8.85 -5.78
N LEU A 313 -9.32 9.64 -5.61
CA LEU A 313 -9.31 11.09 -5.83
C LEU A 313 -8.13 11.74 -5.10
N LYS A 314 -7.41 12.62 -5.79
CA LYS A 314 -6.20 13.28 -5.29
C LYS A 314 -6.46 14.78 -5.06
N CYS A 315 -5.72 15.38 -4.13
CA CYS A 315 -5.60 16.84 -4.00
C CYS A 315 -6.93 17.63 -4.04
N SER A 316 -7.06 18.56 -4.99
CA SER A 316 -8.23 19.40 -5.23
C SER A 316 -9.49 18.61 -5.54
N ASP A 317 -9.37 17.52 -6.29
CA ASP A 317 -10.50 16.68 -6.70
C ASP A 317 -11.14 16.00 -5.49
N ALA A 318 -10.32 15.42 -4.61
CA ALA A 318 -10.79 14.83 -3.34
C ALA A 318 -11.42 15.91 -2.44
N THR A 319 -10.78 17.08 -2.36
CA THR A 319 -11.27 18.19 -1.53
C THR A 319 -12.62 18.70 -2.01
N LEU A 320 -12.80 18.84 -3.33
CA LEU A 320 -14.06 19.26 -3.95
C LEU A 320 -15.15 18.20 -3.72
N TYR A 321 -14.85 16.92 -3.95
CA TYR A 321 -15.78 15.83 -3.72
C TYR A 321 -16.32 15.84 -2.28
N HIS A 322 -15.43 15.95 -1.29
CA HIS A 322 -15.81 16.00 0.11
C HIS A 322 -16.57 17.28 0.49
N ALA A 323 -16.21 18.42 -0.10
CA ALA A 323 -16.94 19.67 0.10
C ALA A 323 -18.38 19.56 -0.40
N LEU A 324 -18.59 18.98 -1.59
CA LEU A 324 -19.93 18.75 -2.14
C LEU A 324 -20.74 17.78 -1.28
N LYS A 325 -20.13 16.67 -0.82
CA LYS A 325 -20.81 15.76 0.12
C LYS A 325 -21.23 16.43 1.43
N ALA A 326 -20.49 17.43 1.92
CA ALA A 326 -20.88 18.21 3.10
C ALA A 326 -22.16 19.03 2.88
N PHE A 327 -22.44 19.46 1.64
CA PHE A 327 -23.71 20.09 1.25
C PHE A 327 -24.84 19.10 0.99
N LYS A 328 -24.60 17.79 1.14
CA LYS A 328 -25.56 16.70 0.89
C LYS A 328 -26.08 16.66 -0.55
N VAL A 329 -25.33 17.20 -1.51
CA VAL A 329 -25.64 17.05 -2.93
C VAL A 329 -25.24 15.65 -3.43
N ILE A 330 -25.96 15.18 -4.44
CA ILE A 330 -25.59 13.94 -5.15
C ILE A 330 -24.36 14.24 -5.99
N VAL A 331 -23.36 13.35 -5.94
CA VAL A 331 -22.07 13.51 -6.65
C VAL A 331 -21.76 12.20 -7.36
N GLU A 332 -21.44 12.29 -8.64
CA GLU A 332 -21.11 11.18 -9.56
C GLU A 332 -19.88 11.54 -10.39
N LEU A 333 -19.11 10.55 -10.85
CA LEU A 333 -18.03 10.71 -11.83
C LEU A 333 -18.46 10.13 -13.18
N ARG A 334 -18.12 10.80 -14.29
CA ARG A 334 -18.37 10.30 -15.66
C ARG A 334 -17.17 10.51 -16.57
N TRP A 335 -16.95 9.57 -17.49
CA TRP A 335 -15.98 9.71 -18.57
C TRP A 335 -16.46 10.71 -19.61
N VAL A 336 -15.55 11.52 -20.14
CA VAL A 336 -15.86 12.52 -21.17
C VAL A 336 -14.73 12.60 -22.20
N ALA A 337 -15.05 12.68 -23.49
CA ALA A 337 -14.09 12.87 -24.57
C ALA A 337 -14.76 13.66 -25.69
N LEU A 338 -14.02 14.57 -26.35
CA LEU A 338 -14.50 15.33 -27.52
C LEU A 338 -15.94 15.88 -27.41
N GLY A 339 -16.31 16.44 -26.25
CA GLY A 339 -17.66 16.99 -26.05
C GLY A 339 -18.77 15.96 -25.80
N HIS A 340 -18.44 14.68 -25.66
CA HIS A 340 -19.35 13.57 -25.37
C HIS A 340 -19.11 13.00 -23.98
N VAL A 341 -20.17 12.51 -23.33
CA VAL A 341 -20.12 11.93 -21.99
C VAL A 341 -20.72 10.53 -21.97
N TRP A 342 -20.06 9.58 -21.30
CA TRP A 342 -20.60 8.23 -21.11
C TRP A 342 -21.57 8.19 -19.93
N PRO A 343 -22.62 7.34 -19.98
CA PRO A 343 -23.45 7.02 -18.82
C PRO A 343 -22.63 6.52 -17.63
N ALA A 344 -23.12 6.75 -16.40
CA ALA A 344 -22.40 6.43 -15.17
C ALA A 344 -22.12 4.91 -14.99
N ASP A 345 -22.95 4.06 -15.60
CA ASP A 345 -22.86 2.60 -15.57
C ASP A 345 -22.02 2.01 -16.71
N ARG A 346 -21.31 2.84 -17.49
CA ARG A 346 -20.50 2.38 -18.63
C ARG A 346 -19.03 2.76 -18.52
N THR A 347 -18.18 1.86 -19.00
CA THR A 347 -16.78 2.15 -19.31
C THR A 347 -16.67 2.81 -20.70
N VAL A 348 -15.52 3.38 -21.01
CA VAL A 348 -15.26 3.94 -22.35
C VAL A 348 -15.14 2.79 -23.34
N GLN A 349 -16.14 2.66 -24.19
CA GLN A 349 -16.11 1.73 -25.32
C GLN A 349 -15.96 2.56 -26.58
N LEU A 350 -14.97 2.23 -27.40
CA LEU A 350 -14.79 2.79 -28.73
C LEU A 350 -14.97 1.64 -29.71
N LYS A 351 -15.88 1.78 -30.65
CA LYS A 351 -16.14 0.73 -31.63
C LYS A 351 -15.09 0.83 -32.74
N THR A 352 -14.20 -0.15 -32.81
CA THR A 352 -13.23 -0.26 -33.90
C THR A 352 -13.74 -1.30 -34.89
N ASP A 353 -13.88 -0.92 -36.15
CA ASP A 353 -14.06 -1.90 -37.23
C ASP A 353 -12.79 -2.76 -37.31
N ASP A 354 -12.95 -4.09 -37.28
CA ASP A 354 -11.94 -5.15 -37.41
C ASP A 354 -11.01 -5.47 -36.22
N PHE A 355 -11.49 -6.36 -35.34
CA PHE A 355 -10.77 -6.95 -34.20
C PHE A 355 -9.52 -7.80 -34.59
N GLU A 356 -9.36 -8.20 -35.86
CA GLU A 356 -8.18 -8.99 -36.31
C GLU A 356 -6.96 -8.11 -36.65
N ASN A 357 -7.18 -6.86 -37.06
CA ASN A 357 -6.10 -5.92 -37.40
C ASN A 357 -5.52 -5.22 -36.16
N THR A 358 -6.34 -4.96 -35.13
CA THR A 358 -5.93 -4.34 -33.84
C THR A 358 -4.79 -5.10 -33.16
N ALA A 359 -4.92 -6.42 -32.99
CA ALA A 359 -3.92 -7.26 -32.34
C ALA A 359 -2.60 -7.33 -33.11
N SER A 360 -2.67 -7.23 -34.44
CA SER A 360 -1.51 -7.26 -35.34
C SER A 360 -0.73 -5.95 -35.29
N LEU A 361 -1.42 -4.81 -35.30
CA LEU A 361 -0.83 -3.46 -35.16
C LEU A 361 -0.25 -3.21 -33.76
N MET A 362 -0.93 -3.66 -32.69
CA MET A 362 -0.39 -3.56 -31.32
C MET A 362 0.90 -4.37 -31.14
N ARG A 363 0.98 -5.59 -31.71
CA ARG A 363 2.21 -6.40 -31.70
C ARG A 363 3.36 -5.73 -32.46
N GLN A 364 3.06 -5.00 -33.53
CA GLN A 364 4.07 -4.31 -34.34
C GLN A 364 4.69 -3.11 -33.61
N LYS A 365 3.90 -2.32 -32.85
CA LYS A 365 4.40 -1.19 -32.03
C LYS A 365 5.19 -1.63 -30.79
N LEU A 366 4.82 -2.75 -30.15
CA LEU A 366 5.61 -3.35 -29.05
C LEU A 366 7.01 -3.83 -29.50
N SER A 367 7.19 -4.14 -30.78
CA SER A 367 8.49 -4.56 -31.32
C SER A 367 9.50 -3.41 -31.49
N TYR A 368 9.02 -2.17 -31.60
CA TYR A 368 9.87 -0.99 -31.78
C TYR A 368 10.36 -0.36 -30.46
N THR A 369 9.71 -0.67 -29.33
CA THR A 369 10.07 -0.11 -28.02
C THR A 369 11.01 -1.01 -27.21
N TYR A 370 11.16 -2.28 -27.59
CA TYR A 370 12.14 -3.21 -27.02
C TYR A 370 13.05 -3.82 -28.09
N GLY A 371 13.80 -2.96 -28.79
CA GLY A 371 14.90 -3.38 -29.65
C GLY A 371 16.15 -3.71 -28.83
N ALA A 372 16.40 -5.00 -28.60
CA ALA A 372 17.67 -5.49 -28.08
C ALA A 372 18.83 -5.08 -29.04
N PRO A 373 20.02 -4.68 -28.53
CA PRO A 373 21.11 -4.24 -29.39
C PRO A 373 21.67 -5.42 -30.20
N SER A 374 21.59 -5.32 -31.52
CA SER A 374 22.18 -6.28 -32.44
C SER A 374 23.71 -6.21 -32.38
N LYS A 375 24.34 -7.37 -32.17
CA LYS A 375 25.79 -7.56 -32.28
C LYS A 375 26.24 -7.34 -33.72
N SER A 376 27.18 -6.43 -33.96
CA SER A 376 28.03 -6.45 -35.16
C SER A 376 29.50 -6.23 -34.83
N SER A 377 30.32 -7.12 -35.36
CA SER A 377 31.75 -7.30 -35.11
C SER A 377 32.66 -6.20 -35.65
N MET A 378 33.59 -5.79 -34.77
CA MET A 378 35.03 -5.82 -34.97
C MET A 378 35.62 -5.69 -36.40
N HIS A 379 36.30 -4.56 -36.66
CA HIS A 379 37.65 -4.56 -37.26
C HIS A 379 38.48 -3.29 -36.91
N ARG A 380 39.48 -3.51 -36.04
CA ARG A 380 40.91 -3.16 -36.12
C ARG A 380 41.41 -1.73 -36.46
N ALA A 381 41.72 -1.00 -35.37
CA ALA A 381 42.97 -0.28 -35.00
C ALA A 381 43.88 0.44 -36.03
N GLY A 382 44.24 1.70 -35.70
CA GLY A 382 45.50 2.33 -36.15
C GLY A 382 45.78 3.80 -35.73
N ARG A 383 46.58 3.97 -34.65
CA ARG A 383 47.57 5.06 -34.34
C ARG A 383 47.18 6.50 -33.88
N GLN A 384 47.46 6.77 -32.59
CA GLN A 384 48.35 7.79 -31.94
C GLN A 384 48.55 9.18 -32.62
N ARG A 385 48.58 10.37 -31.95
CA ARG A 385 49.27 10.75 -30.67
C ARG A 385 48.99 12.24 -30.26
N ARG A 386 48.86 12.51 -28.93
CA ARG A 386 49.24 13.71 -28.10
C ARG A 386 48.57 15.10 -28.36
N ARG A 387 48.30 16.00 -27.38
CA ARG A 387 48.89 16.29 -26.05
C ARG A 387 47.95 17.17 -25.15
N SER A 388 48.11 17.00 -23.83
CA SER A 388 47.67 17.72 -22.61
C SER A 388 47.42 19.23 -22.59
N VAL A 389 46.55 19.71 -21.67
CA VAL A 389 46.87 20.58 -20.49
C VAL A 389 45.80 20.39 -19.38
N ALA A 390 46.22 20.49 -18.12
CA ALA A 390 45.53 20.23 -16.86
C ALA A 390 44.78 21.45 -16.27
N GLY A 391 43.93 21.22 -15.25
CA GLY A 391 43.47 22.28 -14.34
C GLY A 391 42.36 21.91 -13.34
N SER A 392 42.75 21.23 -12.26
CA SER A 392 42.33 21.29 -10.84
C SER A 392 40.93 21.78 -10.37
N VAL A 393 40.51 21.04 -9.35
CA VAL A 393 39.38 21.12 -8.40
C VAL A 393 39.48 22.32 -7.44
N ALA A 394 38.34 22.89 -7.02
CA ALA A 394 38.12 23.38 -5.65
C ALA A 394 36.63 23.57 -5.31
N SER A 395 36.33 23.19 -4.06
CA SER A 395 35.08 23.04 -3.33
C SER A 395 34.36 24.35 -2.99
N TYR A 396 33.03 24.27 -2.78
CA TYR A 396 32.23 25.31 -2.13
C TYR A 396 31.83 24.85 -0.72
N ASP A 397 32.01 25.74 0.26
CA ASP A 397 31.44 25.62 1.60
C ASP A 397 30.95 27.00 2.08
N GLY A 398 29.82 26.99 2.79
CA GLY A 398 29.65 27.77 4.01
C GLY A 398 29.20 29.25 3.98
N SER A 399 27.89 29.42 4.12
CA SER A 399 27.23 30.20 5.19
C SER A 399 27.01 31.73 5.12
N SER A 400 25.71 32.07 5.10
CA SER A 400 24.95 32.87 6.08
C SER A 400 25.38 34.30 6.46
N ASN A 401 24.48 35.27 6.23
CA ASN A 401 24.15 36.25 7.28
C ASN A 401 22.75 36.89 7.12
N MET A 402 22.03 37.01 8.24
CA MET A 402 20.78 37.74 8.45
C MET A 402 21.04 39.24 8.67
N GLY A 403 20.04 40.09 8.41
CA GLY A 403 20.06 41.50 8.85
C GLY A 403 18.82 42.28 8.44
N ALA A 404 18.03 42.74 9.41
CA ALA A 404 16.72 43.35 9.27
C ALA A 404 16.71 44.89 9.08
N LEU A 405 15.50 45.41 8.79
CA LEU A 405 14.92 46.74 9.08
C LEU A 405 15.19 47.94 8.13
N GLY A 406 14.08 48.56 7.67
CA GLY A 406 13.91 50.02 7.87
C GLY A 406 13.39 50.92 6.73
N ILE A 407 12.07 51.19 6.71
CA ILE A 407 11.35 52.48 6.53
C ILE A 407 11.71 53.47 5.38
N SER A 408 10.69 53.78 4.55
CA SER A 408 10.14 55.13 4.20
C SER A 408 9.74 55.28 2.71
N GLY A 409 8.55 55.85 2.48
CA GLY A 409 7.96 56.06 1.15
C GLY A 409 8.18 57.47 0.58
N ILE A 410 7.58 57.72 -0.60
CA ILE A 410 7.05 59.01 -1.12
C ILE A 410 6.39 58.77 -2.51
N GLY A 411 5.19 59.37 -2.69
CA GLY A 411 4.55 59.87 -3.93
C GLY A 411 4.64 59.06 -5.24
N GLY A 412 3.55 58.62 -5.88
CA GLY A 412 2.38 59.40 -6.26
C GLY A 412 2.54 59.97 -7.68
N ARG A 413 1.91 59.35 -8.68
CA ARG A 413 1.37 59.99 -9.90
C ARG A 413 0.57 58.99 -10.73
N GLY A 414 -0.72 59.28 -10.89
CA GLY A 414 -1.66 58.47 -11.63
C GLY A 414 -1.51 58.53 -13.14
N ARG A 415 -2.13 57.54 -13.79
CA ARG A 415 -2.69 57.66 -15.13
C ARG A 415 -3.97 56.82 -15.18
N ASP A 416 -5.07 57.53 -15.40
CA ASP A 416 -6.37 57.00 -15.75
C ASP A 416 -6.36 56.29 -17.11
N ARG A 417 -7.45 55.52 -17.33
CA ARG A 417 -8.01 55.01 -18.59
C ARG A 417 -7.44 53.65 -19.02
N HIS A 418 -8.20 52.57 -19.22
CA HIS A 418 -9.57 52.43 -19.71
C HIS A 418 -10.30 51.24 -19.08
N SER A 419 -11.58 51.47 -18.75
CA SER A 419 -12.62 50.46 -18.67
C SER A 419 -12.70 49.68 -19.98
N SER A 420 -12.43 48.37 -19.96
CA SER A 420 -12.80 47.47 -21.05
C SER A 420 -13.77 46.42 -20.55
N ARG A 421 -14.90 46.35 -21.25
CA ARG A 421 -16.07 45.52 -21.04
C ARG A 421 -15.70 44.05 -20.80
N TYR A 422 -16.33 43.45 -19.79
CA TYR A 422 -16.50 42.01 -19.67
C TYR A 422 -17.21 41.49 -20.93
N GLY A 423 -16.43 40.90 -21.84
CA GLY A 423 -16.93 40.15 -22.98
C GLY A 423 -16.80 38.66 -22.67
N TYR A 424 -17.93 37.97 -22.52
CA TYR A 424 -17.99 36.52 -22.63
C TYR A 424 -17.69 36.16 -24.08
N LYS A 425 -16.72 35.28 -24.31
CA LYS A 425 -16.43 34.72 -25.63
C LYS A 425 -17.03 33.33 -25.67
N VAL A 426 -17.99 33.11 -26.56
CA VAL A 426 -18.36 31.76 -27.02
C VAL A 426 -17.15 31.30 -27.83
N ALA A 427 -16.47 30.24 -27.37
CA ALA A 427 -15.33 29.68 -28.08
C ALA A 427 -15.87 28.93 -29.31
N SER A 428 -15.71 29.54 -30.49
CA SER A 428 -15.77 28.84 -31.77
C SER A 428 -14.40 28.21 -32.01
N TYR A 429 -14.36 26.88 -32.01
CA TYR A 429 -13.22 26.11 -32.48
C TYR A 429 -13.26 26.15 -34.02
N GLU A 430 -12.20 26.63 -34.66
CA GLU A 430 -11.90 26.32 -36.06
C GLU A 430 -10.95 25.12 -36.01
N VAL A 431 -11.46 23.93 -36.34
CA VAL A 431 -10.70 22.67 -36.43
C VAL A 431 -10.99 22.08 -37.82
N GLU A 432 -10.02 21.36 -38.37
CA GLU A 432 -10.13 20.66 -39.65
C GLU A 432 -11.30 19.66 -39.59
N GLU A 433 -12.45 20.04 -40.19
CA GLU A 433 -13.78 19.44 -39.97
C GLU A 433 -13.86 17.92 -40.29
N ASP A 434 -12.90 17.37 -41.06
CA ASP A 434 -12.98 15.99 -41.55
C ASP A 434 -12.37 14.93 -40.60
N GLU A 435 -11.52 15.29 -39.62
CA GLU A 435 -10.88 14.32 -38.71
C GLU A 435 -11.71 14.07 -37.43
N ASP A 436 -12.33 15.13 -36.89
CA ASP A 436 -13.15 15.03 -35.66
C ASP A 436 -14.48 14.30 -35.90
N GLU A 437 -15.09 14.42 -37.08
CA GLU A 437 -16.40 13.84 -37.38
C GLU A 437 -16.38 12.30 -37.30
N TYR A 438 -15.28 11.67 -37.72
CA TYR A 438 -15.13 10.21 -37.64
C TYR A 438 -14.87 9.71 -36.20
N LEU A 439 -14.12 10.48 -35.40
CA LEU A 439 -13.92 10.17 -33.99
C LEU A 439 -15.20 10.37 -33.17
N ASP A 440 -15.99 11.38 -33.50
CA ASP A 440 -17.31 11.61 -32.92
C ASP A 440 -18.25 10.43 -33.20
N ASP A 441 -18.28 9.91 -34.43
CA ASP A 441 -19.05 8.72 -34.79
C ASP A 441 -18.63 7.50 -33.95
N ILE A 442 -17.32 7.24 -33.82
CA ILE A 442 -16.81 6.12 -32.99
C ILE A 442 -17.22 6.25 -31.52
N ILE A 443 -17.19 7.48 -30.99
CA ILE A 443 -17.51 7.78 -29.59
C ILE A 443 -19.02 7.61 -29.34
N VAL A 444 -19.87 8.12 -30.24
CA VAL A 444 -21.32 8.00 -30.15
C VAL A 444 -21.76 6.55 -30.32
N GLU A 445 -21.21 5.81 -31.27
CA GLU A 445 -21.46 4.37 -31.42
C GLU A 445 -20.96 3.56 -30.21
N GLY A 446 -19.91 4.06 -29.55
CA GLY A 446 -19.41 3.61 -28.26
C GLY A 446 -20.36 3.85 -27.07
N GLY A 447 -21.52 4.46 -27.32
CA GLY A 447 -22.56 4.72 -26.34
C GLY A 447 -22.39 6.00 -25.53
N ALA A 448 -21.51 6.92 -25.97
CA ALA A 448 -21.45 8.26 -25.41
C ALA A 448 -22.60 9.12 -25.94
N VAL A 449 -23.00 10.13 -25.16
CA VAL A 449 -24.05 11.08 -25.53
C VAL A 449 -23.44 12.48 -25.66
N PRO A 450 -23.81 13.28 -26.67
CA PRO A 450 -23.34 14.65 -26.80
C PRO A 450 -23.67 15.48 -25.55
N LEU A 451 -22.71 16.21 -24.98
CA LEU A 451 -22.94 17.05 -23.80
C LEU A 451 -24.06 18.07 -24.01
N GLN A 452 -24.26 18.53 -25.24
CA GLN A 452 -25.31 19.47 -25.63
C GLN A 452 -26.73 18.89 -25.46
N GLU A 453 -26.87 17.58 -25.57
CA GLU A 453 -28.14 16.86 -25.35
C GLU A 453 -28.36 16.53 -23.86
N THR A 454 -27.36 16.80 -23.02
CA THR A 454 -27.45 16.61 -21.57
C THR A 454 -27.80 17.91 -20.85
N ASN A 455 -28.34 17.81 -19.64
CA ASN A 455 -28.56 18.96 -18.75
C ASN A 455 -27.32 19.30 -17.91
N ILE A 456 -26.11 18.99 -18.42
CA ILE A 456 -24.85 19.20 -17.71
C ILE A 456 -24.24 20.54 -18.11
N VAL A 457 -24.07 21.43 -17.15
CA VAL A 457 -23.33 22.68 -17.33
C VAL A 457 -21.90 22.47 -16.85
N VAL A 458 -20.96 22.36 -17.78
CA VAL A 458 -19.53 22.21 -17.47
C VAL A 458 -18.94 23.54 -17.03
N LEU A 459 -18.37 23.58 -15.84
CA LEU A 459 -17.69 24.74 -15.26
C LEU A 459 -16.23 24.74 -15.70
N THR A 460 -15.88 25.57 -16.68
CA THR A 460 -14.51 25.70 -17.18
C THR A 460 -13.82 26.94 -16.58
N ALA A 461 -12.67 26.73 -15.95
CA ALA A 461 -11.61 27.72 -15.86
C ALA A 461 -10.53 27.31 -16.88
N ARG A 462 -9.72 28.25 -17.38
CA ARG A 462 -8.68 28.03 -18.42
C ARG A 462 -8.05 26.63 -18.32
N ASP A 463 -7.93 25.92 -19.45
CA ASP A 463 -7.57 24.49 -19.62
C ASP A 463 -6.23 24.00 -19.02
N GLU A 464 -5.60 24.76 -18.12
CA GLU A 464 -4.37 24.37 -17.47
C GLU A 464 -4.63 23.27 -16.42
N GLY A 465 -4.15 22.06 -16.68
CA GLY A 465 -4.05 20.98 -15.69
C GLY A 465 -5.23 20.01 -15.63
N VAL A 466 -6.05 19.90 -16.68
CA VAL A 466 -7.10 18.87 -16.77
C VAL A 466 -6.47 17.49 -16.94
N PHE A 467 -6.95 16.51 -16.16
CA PHE A 467 -6.55 15.11 -16.30
C PHE A 467 -6.97 14.57 -17.67
N ARG A 468 -6.02 13.96 -18.38
CA ARG A 468 -6.27 13.25 -19.65
C ARG A 468 -5.69 11.85 -19.58
N CYS A 469 -6.48 10.87 -20.02
CA CYS A 469 -6.10 9.50 -20.25
C CYS A 469 -6.29 9.16 -21.71
N SER A 470 -5.35 8.41 -22.24
CA SER A 470 -5.37 7.97 -23.61
C SER A 470 -6.06 6.63 -23.77
N VAL A 471 -7.02 6.54 -24.68
CA VAL A 471 -7.63 5.27 -25.09
C VAL A 471 -7.29 5.03 -26.57
N PRO A 472 -6.65 3.90 -26.91
CA PRO A 472 -6.36 3.59 -28.30
C PRO A 472 -7.67 3.38 -29.08
N ALA A 473 -7.76 4.01 -30.24
CA ALA A 473 -8.85 3.85 -31.20
C ALA A 473 -8.26 3.48 -32.56
N ILE A 474 -9.04 2.78 -33.38
CA ILE A 474 -8.72 2.66 -34.80
C ILE A 474 -9.61 3.62 -35.55
N SER A 475 -8.98 4.57 -36.23
CA SER A 475 -9.63 5.52 -37.10
C SER A 475 -9.09 5.35 -38.51
N ARG A 476 -9.97 5.09 -39.48
CA ARG A 476 -9.61 4.94 -40.91
C ARG A 476 -8.47 3.93 -41.19
N GLY A 477 -8.31 2.91 -40.33
CA GLY A 477 -7.25 1.90 -40.43
C GLY A 477 -5.91 2.28 -39.79
N GLU A 478 -5.81 3.45 -39.16
CA GLU A 478 -4.67 3.90 -38.36
C GLU A 478 -4.98 3.83 -36.86
N LEU A 479 -3.96 3.58 -36.03
CA LEU A 479 -4.10 3.55 -34.57
C LEU A 479 -3.98 4.99 -34.03
N GLU A 480 -5.11 5.57 -33.69
CA GLU A 480 -5.25 6.87 -33.04
C GLU A 480 -5.44 6.74 -31.53
N GLU A 481 -5.39 7.86 -30.83
CA GLU A 481 -5.43 7.92 -29.37
C GLU A 481 -6.46 8.97 -28.93
N VAL A 482 -7.60 8.52 -28.42
CA VAL A 482 -8.67 9.39 -27.93
C VAL A 482 -8.34 9.84 -26.51
N GLN A 483 -8.30 11.16 -26.30
CA GLN A 483 -8.06 11.76 -24.99
C GLN A 483 -9.38 11.82 -24.19
N VAL A 484 -9.44 11.01 -23.15
CA VAL A 484 -10.56 10.89 -22.22
C VAL A 484 -10.23 11.60 -20.91
N ASN A 485 -11.15 12.42 -20.44
CA ASN A 485 -11.10 13.06 -19.13
C ASN A 485 -12.22 12.52 -18.22
N VAL A 486 -12.25 13.00 -16.97
CA VAL A 486 -13.31 12.68 -16.01
C VAL A 486 -14.01 13.96 -15.59
N LEU A 487 -15.34 13.96 -15.60
CA LEU A 487 -16.17 14.98 -15.00
C LEU A 487 -16.68 14.53 -13.63
N LEU A 488 -16.45 15.36 -12.61
CA LEU A 488 -17.17 15.30 -11.36
C LEU A 488 -18.47 16.08 -11.50
N LEU A 489 -19.58 15.35 -11.53
CA LEU A 489 -20.92 15.88 -11.65
C LEU A 489 -21.55 16.01 -10.27
N PHE A 490 -22.28 17.10 -10.04
CA PHE A 490 -23.12 17.23 -8.87
C PHE A 490 -24.46 17.89 -9.22
N TYR A 491 -25.52 17.34 -8.64
CA TYR A 491 -26.89 17.82 -8.83
C TYR A 491 -27.34 18.60 -7.61
N VAL A 492 -27.95 19.77 -7.86
CA VAL A 492 -28.52 20.61 -6.81
C VAL A 492 -30.03 20.58 -6.91
N GLU A 493 -30.68 20.00 -5.90
CA GLU A 493 -32.13 19.98 -5.69
C GLU A 493 -32.73 21.33 -5.27
#